data_AF-A0AAD9ZQZ3-F1
#
_entry.id   AF-A0AAD9ZQZ3-F1
#
_cell.length_a   1.000
_cell.length_b   1.000
_cell.length_c   1.000
_cell.angle_alpha   90.00
_cell.angle_beta   90.00
_cell.angle_gamma   90.00
#
_symmetry.space_group_name_H-M   'P 1'
#
loop_
_entity.id
_entity.type
_entity.pdbx_description
1 polymer ?
#
loop_
_entity_poly.entity_id
_entity_poly.type
_entity_poly.pdbx_seq_one_letter_code
_entity_poly.pdbx_strand_id
1 'polypeptide(L)'
;MTHEKALLKESMVMRGSLLNNHRRTVQRLRQMIGPLKIKLLLCFCIAFTAILLLTRASFFIDGSTATTTTPSLDPSKGYALLINTWKRYHLLKQSISHYATCPGLHSIHIVWSEPDPPSHSLDKFLHHLVHNKNSRVELKFDINHQDSLNNRFKEIKDLDVDAVFSVDDDVLFPCSSVKLAFDVWQTAPHTMVGFVPRKVSVDHSQSQGNKVYYIYSGWWSVWWTGTYSMVLSKAAFFHKKYLRIYTNEMPPSITQFITKNRNCEDIAMSFLVANVSGAPPIWVKGKIYEIGSTGISSLGGHIERRTECVNRFVAEFGGMPLVSTSVKAIDSRGVWFW
;
A
#
# COMPACT_ATOMS: atom_id res chain seq x y z
N MET A 1 -69.37 -56.24 -39.71
CA MET A 1 -68.93 -56.68 -41.05
C MET A 1 -69.49 -55.67 -42.05
N THR A 2 -68.69 -54.70 -42.51
CA THR A 2 -67.81 -54.74 -43.72
C THR A 2 -68.61 -54.65 -45.04
N HIS A 3 -68.29 -53.84 -46.07
CA HIS A 3 -67.36 -52.71 -46.35
C HIS A 3 -67.92 -52.00 -47.63
N GLU A 4 -67.68 -50.74 -48.04
CA GLU A 4 -66.97 -49.57 -47.48
C GLU A 4 -67.74 -48.25 -47.82
N LYS A 5 -67.33 -47.55 -48.89
CA LYS A 5 -67.62 -46.14 -49.24
C LYS A 5 -67.28 -45.90 -50.72
N ALA A 6 -68.00 -44.99 -51.38
CA ALA A 6 -67.42 -44.05 -52.37
C ALA A 6 -68.46 -42.97 -52.70
N LEU A 7 -68.20 -41.71 -52.33
CA LEU A 7 -69.04 -40.58 -52.76
C LEU A 7 -68.16 -39.35 -53.02
N LEU A 8 -68.03 -39.03 -54.31
CA LEU A 8 -67.69 -37.75 -54.96
C LEU A 8 -66.64 -36.84 -54.28
N LYS A 9 -65.46 -36.73 -54.91
CA LYS A 9 -64.48 -35.66 -54.62
C LYS A 9 -63.72 -35.18 -55.87
N GLU A 10 -64.44 -34.56 -56.81
CA GLU A 10 -63.83 -33.82 -57.93
C GLU A 10 -64.32 -32.36 -57.97
N SER A 11 -63.63 -31.49 -57.23
CA SER A 11 -63.71 -30.02 -57.39
C SER A 11 -62.53 -29.32 -56.68
N MET A 12 -61.27 -29.72 -56.96
CA MET A 12 -60.11 -29.04 -56.35
C MET A 12 -58.75 -29.13 -57.08
N VAL A 13 -58.73 -29.18 -58.41
CA VAL A 13 -57.45 -29.30 -59.17
C VAL A 13 -56.82 -27.93 -59.55
N MET A 14 -57.55 -26.82 -59.44
CA MET A 14 -57.12 -25.48 -59.92
C MET A 14 -56.55 -24.51 -58.86
N ARG A 15 -56.15 -24.98 -57.66
CA ARG A 15 -55.54 -24.12 -56.60
C ARG A 15 -54.15 -24.54 -56.11
N GLY A 16 -53.59 -25.66 -56.58
CA GLY A 16 -52.31 -26.20 -56.09
C GLY A 16 -51.04 -25.52 -56.63
N SER A 17 -51.09 -24.89 -57.81
CA SER A 17 -49.88 -24.46 -58.54
C SER A 17 -49.28 -23.13 -58.04
N LEU A 18 -50.12 -22.11 -57.80
CA LEU A 18 -49.66 -20.75 -57.47
C LEU A 18 -49.00 -20.64 -56.08
N LEU A 19 -49.45 -21.42 -55.10
CA LEU A 19 -48.91 -21.39 -53.73
C LEU A 19 -47.50 -21.99 -53.62
N ASN A 20 -47.12 -22.90 -54.54
CA ASN A 20 -45.87 -23.64 -54.44
C ASN A 20 -44.67 -22.84 -54.99
N ASN A 21 -44.89 -22.00 -56.02
CA ASN A 21 -43.85 -21.12 -56.56
C ASN A 21 -43.48 -19.99 -55.59
N HIS A 22 -44.45 -19.41 -54.87
CA HIS A 22 -44.17 -18.34 -53.89
C HIS A 22 -43.32 -18.82 -52.70
N ARG A 23 -43.53 -20.05 -52.21
CA ARG A 23 -42.68 -20.63 -51.14
C ARG A 23 -41.23 -20.81 -51.58
N ARG A 24 -40.99 -21.21 -52.84
CA ARG A 24 -39.63 -21.42 -53.39
C ARG A 24 -38.85 -20.11 -53.56
N THR A 25 -39.49 -19.01 -53.97
CA THR A 25 -38.81 -17.69 -54.04
C THR A 25 -38.47 -17.13 -52.66
N VAL A 26 -39.37 -17.23 -51.67
CA VAL A 26 -39.12 -16.74 -50.31
C VAL A 26 -38.00 -17.51 -49.59
N GLN A 27 -37.88 -18.82 -49.81
CA GLN A 27 -36.76 -19.61 -49.27
C GLN A 27 -35.41 -19.23 -49.90
N ARG A 28 -35.35 -19.01 -51.22
CA ARG A 28 -34.12 -18.55 -51.89
C ARG A 28 -33.69 -17.15 -51.43
N LEU A 29 -34.64 -16.24 -51.21
CA LEU A 29 -34.33 -14.89 -50.68
C LEU A 29 -33.76 -14.96 -49.25
N ARG A 30 -34.32 -15.81 -48.38
CA ARG A 30 -33.77 -16.04 -47.03
C ARG A 30 -32.34 -16.60 -47.05
N GLN A 31 -32.01 -17.48 -47.99
CA GLN A 31 -30.64 -18.02 -48.14
C GLN A 31 -29.61 -16.99 -48.63
N MET A 32 -30.01 -15.92 -49.32
CA MET A 32 -29.09 -14.83 -49.71
C MET A 32 -28.93 -13.75 -48.62
N ILE A 33 -29.96 -13.51 -47.79
CA ILE A 33 -29.93 -12.48 -46.74
C ILE A 33 -29.04 -12.89 -45.56
N GLY A 34 -28.98 -14.19 -45.22
CA GLY A 34 -28.11 -14.74 -44.18
C GLY A 34 -26.62 -14.38 -44.33
N PRO A 35 -25.95 -14.78 -45.43
CA PRO A 35 -24.52 -14.50 -45.63
C PRO A 35 -24.23 -13.00 -45.78
N LEU A 36 -25.15 -12.20 -46.32
CA LEU A 36 -24.96 -10.76 -46.42
C LEU A 36 -24.98 -10.09 -45.04
N LYS A 37 -25.90 -10.49 -44.14
CA LYS A 37 -25.93 -10.00 -42.75
C LYS A 37 -24.70 -10.41 -41.96
N ILE A 38 -24.22 -11.64 -42.13
CA ILE A 38 -23.00 -12.13 -41.47
C ILE A 38 -21.77 -11.35 -41.96
N LYS A 39 -21.62 -11.12 -43.27
CA LYS A 39 -20.54 -10.29 -43.82
C LYS A 39 -20.59 -8.85 -43.31
N LEU A 40 -21.77 -8.25 -43.25
CA LEU A 40 -21.94 -6.89 -42.72
C LEU A 40 -21.55 -6.81 -41.24
N LEU A 41 -22.00 -7.78 -40.42
CA LEU A 41 -21.64 -7.86 -39.01
C LEU A 41 -20.12 -8.03 -38.82
N LEU A 42 -19.48 -8.89 -39.63
CA LEU A 42 -18.02 -9.07 -39.61
C LEU A 42 -17.28 -7.77 -39.96
N CYS A 43 -17.73 -7.04 -40.97
CA CYS A 43 -17.18 -5.73 -41.33
C CYS A 43 -17.34 -4.71 -40.19
N PHE A 44 -18.48 -4.69 -39.50
CA PHE A 44 -18.67 -3.84 -38.31
C PHE A 44 -17.73 -4.24 -37.16
N CYS A 45 -17.54 -5.54 -36.90
CA CYS A 45 -16.58 -6.01 -35.89
C CYS A 45 -15.13 -5.62 -36.24
N ILE A 46 -14.73 -5.75 -37.50
CA ILE A 46 -13.39 -5.36 -37.98
C ILE A 46 -13.20 -3.85 -37.93
N ALA A 47 -14.21 -3.06 -38.32
CA ALA A 47 -14.16 -1.60 -38.21
C ALA A 47 -14.08 -1.15 -36.74
N PHE A 48 -14.85 -1.78 -35.84
CA PHE A 48 -14.85 -1.47 -34.41
C PHE A 48 -13.52 -1.85 -33.74
N THR A 49 -12.92 -2.99 -34.08
CA THR A 49 -11.58 -3.35 -33.58
C THR A 49 -10.49 -2.45 -34.17
N ALA A 50 -10.58 -2.05 -35.44
CA ALA A 50 -9.68 -1.06 -36.02
C ALA A 50 -9.78 0.30 -35.31
N ILE A 51 -11.00 0.78 -35.01
CA ILE A 51 -11.23 2.01 -34.24
C ILE A 51 -10.69 1.88 -32.81
N LEU A 52 -10.85 0.74 -32.14
CA LEU A 52 -10.25 0.48 -30.83
C LEU A 52 -8.72 0.45 -30.85
N LEU A 53 -8.11 -0.09 -31.91
CA LEU A 53 -6.66 -0.08 -32.09
C LEU A 53 -6.12 1.32 -32.42
N LEU A 54 -6.82 2.09 -33.26
CA LEU A 54 -6.47 3.47 -33.60
C LEU A 54 -6.65 4.42 -32.42
N THR A 55 -7.74 4.31 -31.66
CA THR A 55 -7.93 5.09 -30.42
C THR A 55 -6.89 4.73 -29.37
N ARG A 56 -6.52 3.46 -29.21
CA ARG A 56 -5.36 3.08 -28.37
C ARG A 56 -4.06 3.68 -28.89
N ALA A 57 -3.80 3.69 -30.20
CA ALA A 57 -2.60 4.30 -30.77
C ALA A 57 -2.55 5.82 -30.50
N SER A 58 -3.68 6.52 -30.57
CA SER A 58 -3.78 7.95 -30.24
C SER A 58 -3.52 8.28 -28.76
N PHE A 59 -3.63 7.32 -27.84
CA PHE A 59 -3.24 7.49 -26.43
C PHE A 59 -1.73 7.28 -26.18
N PHE A 60 -0.93 6.94 -27.19
CA PHE A 60 0.52 6.77 -27.07
C PHE A 60 1.35 7.93 -27.66
N ILE A 61 0.72 9.02 -28.12
CA ILE A 61 1.42 10.21 -28.64
C ILE A 61 0.87 11.50 -28.00
N ASP A 62 0.98 11.58 -26.66
CA ASP A 62 1.32 12.84 -25.98
C ASP A 62 2.26 12.53 -24.81
N GLY A 63 3.44 12.01 -25.17
CA GLY A 63 4.54 11.70 -24.26
C GLY A 63 5.37 12.93 -23.90
N SER A 64 4.74 14.09 -23.70
CA SER A 64 5.40 15.33 -23.27
C SER A 64 5.76 15.30 -21.78
N THR A 65 6.20 14.15 -21.27
CA THR A 65 6.67 13.99 -19.89
C THR A 65 8.06 14.59 -19.76
N ALA A 66 8.16 15.68 -19.00
CA ALA A 66 9.44 16.12 -18.47
C ALA A 66 10.12 14.93 -17.78
N THR A 67 11.30 14.55 -18.26
CA THR A 67 12.10 13.47 -17.68
C THR A 67 12.67 13.93 -16.33
N THR A 68 11.84 13.88 -15.30
CA THR A 68 12.28 13.92 -13.91
C THR A 68 13.14 12.69 -13.68
N THR A 69 14.46 12.88 -13.87
CA THR A 69 15.46 11.85 -13.68
C THR A 69 15.39 11.44 -12.22
N THR A 70 14.73 10.31 -11.95
CA THR A 70 14.65 9.77 -10.60
C THR A 70 16.08 9.40 -10.21
N PRO A 71 16.64 9.94 -9.11
CA PRO A 71 17.99 9.59 -8.70
C PRO A 71 18.10 8.07 -8.59
N SER A 72 19.09 7.49 -9.28
CA SER A 72 19.37 6.07 -9.16
C SER A 72 19.79 5.80 -7.72
N LEU A 73 19.02 4.98 -7.02
CA LEU A 73 19.35 4.55 -5.67
C LEU A 73 20.74 3.93 -5.68
N ASP A 74 21.60 4.38 -4.78
CA ASP A 74 22.90 3.78 -4.55
C ASP A 74 22.75 2.64 -3.54
N PRO A 75 22.81 1.35 -3.96
CA PRO A 75 22.57 0.24 -3.05
C PRO A 75 23.71 0.07 -2.03
N SER A 76 24.85 0.73 -2.24
CA SER A 76 26.03 0.64 -1.38
C SER A 76 25.93 1.51 -0.12
N LYS A 77 25.10 2.57 -0.14
CA LYS A 77 25.03 3.57 0.94
C LYS A 77 24.36 3.10 2.24
N GLY A 78 23.62 1.98 2.21
CA GLY A 78 22.94 1.48 3.39
C GLY A 78 21.69 2.28 3.78
N TYR A 79 21.42 2.41 5.08
CA TYR A 79 20.22 3.06 5.62
C TYR A 79 20.47 3.85 6.90
N ALA A 80 19.60 4.82 7.19
CA ALA A 80 19.59 5.55 8.45
C ALA A 80 18.54 4.95 9.40
N LEU A 81 18.92 4.76 10.67
CA LEU A 81 17.99 4.41 11.73
C LEU A 81 17.33 5.68 12.25
N LEU A 82 16.00 5.70 12.32
CA LEU A 82 15.22 6.80 12.85
C LEU A 82 14.41 6.31 14.05
N ILE A 83 14.86 6.68 15.26
CA ILE A 83 14.36 6.15 16.53
C ILE A 83 13.78 7.27 17.38
N ASN A 84 12.49 7.18 17.72
CA ASN A 84 11.86 8.13 18.64
C ASN A 84 12.08 7.70 20.09
N THR A 85 12.15 8.67 20.99
CA THR A 85 12.17 8.39 22.43
C THR A 85 11.46 9.47 23.23
N TRP A 86 10.94 9.08 24.39
CA TRP A 86 10.34 9.98 25.37
C TRP A 86 10.42 9.33 26.76
N LYS A 87 11.30 9.81 27.63
CA LYS A 87 11.50 9.38 29.03
C LYS A 87 11.81 7.88 29.20
N ARG A 88 12.25 7.21 28.13
CA ARG A 88 12.55 5.77 28.06
C ARG A 88 14.02 5.49 27.77
N TYR A 89 14.91 6.29 28.37
CA TYR A 89 16.37 6.27 28.11
C TYR A 89 17.05 4.90 28.27
N HIS A 90 16.52 4.01 29.12
CA HIS A 90 17.06 2.66 29.25
C HIS A 90 16.74 1.78 28.02
N LEU A 91 15.51 1.86 27.50
CA LEU A 91 15.12 1.20 26.24
C LEU A 91 15.88 1.81 25.06
N LEU A 92 16.00 3.14 24.99
CA LEU A 92 16.80 3.83 23.98
C LEU A 92 18.25 3.31 23.94
N LYS A 93 18.92 3.20 25.10
CA LYS A 93 20.28 2.66 25.20
C LYS A 93 20.35 1.20 24.73
N GLN A 94 19.38 0.37 25.09
CA GLN A 94 19.30 -1.03 24.68
C GLN A 94 19.09 -1.16 23.16
N SER A 95 18.15 -0.39 22.61
CA SER A 95 17.82 -0.35 21.18
C SER A 95 18.98 0.17 20.33
N ILE A 96 19.66 1.25 20.74
CA ILE A 96 20.86 1.72 20.05
C ILE A 96 22.00 0.70 20.16
N SER A 97 22.22 0.07 21.31
CA SER A 97 23.25 -0.99 21.48
C SER A 97 23.04 -2.18 20.55
N HIS A 98 21.78 -2.53 20.29
CA HIS A 98 21.40 -3.55 19.33
C HIS A 98 21.58 -3.08 17.88
N TYR A 99 20.87 -2.02 17.48
CA TYR A 99 20.84 -1.59 16.08
C TYR A 99 22.20 -1.08 15.56
N ALA A 100 23.06 -0.53 16.41
CA ALA A 100 24.44 -0.15 16.05
C ALA A 100 25.30 -1.33 15.53
N THR A 101 24.88 -2.58 15.76
CA THR A 101 25.54 -3.78 15.24
C THR A 101 24.97 -4.29 13.92
N CYS A 102 23.87 -3.70 13.41
CA CYS A 102 23.20 -4.23 12.23
C CYS A 102 23.93 -3.86 10.92
N PRO A 103 24.11 -4.82 9.97
CA PRO A 103 24.76 -4.55 8.69
C PRO A 103 23.97 -3.54 7.85
N GLY A 104 24.68 -2.61 7.21
CA GLY A 104 24.09 -1.58 6.35
C GLY A 104 23.61 -0.33 7.07
N LEU A 105 23.73 -0.25 8.40
CA LEU A 105 23.48 1.00 9.12
C LEU A 105 24.55 2.05 8.80
N HIS A 106 24.10 3.25 8.41
CA HIS A 106 24.92 4.41 8.07
C HIS A 106 24.92 5.47 9.18
N SER A 107 23.74 5.91 9.63
CA SER A 107 23.57 6.90 10.71
C SER A 107 22.40 6.56 11.63
N ILE A 108 22.44 7.08 12.85
CA ILE A 108 21.37 6.99 13.85
C ILE A 108 20.84 8.39 14.13
N HIS A 109 19.55 8.57 13.91
CA HIS A 109 18.80 9.79 14.17
C HIS A 109 17.84 9.56 15.34
N ILE A 110 18.16 10.16 16.48
CA ILE A 110 17.33 10.12 17.69
C ILE A 110 16.36 11.28 17.62
N VAL A 111 15.08 10.98 17.38
CA VAL A 111 14.00 11.98 17.39
C VAL A 111 13.70 12.33 18.85
N TRP A 112 14.31 13.41 19.30
CA TRP A 112 14.22 13.90 20.66
C TRP A 112 13.11 14.94 20.75
N SER A 113 12.04 14.63 21.48
CA SER A 113 10.87 15.53 21.62
C SER A 113 10.68 16.10 23.02
N GLU A 114 11.58 15.80 23.96
CA GLU A 114 11.46 16.25 25.34
C GLU A 114 11.77 17.74 25.51
N PRO A 115 11.18 18.43 26.51
CA PRO A 115 11.39 19.87 26.72
C PRO A 115 12.85 20.24 26.96
N ASP A 116 13.56 19.41 27.74
CA ASP A 116 14.98 19.57 28.04
C ASP A 116 15.83 18.83 26.99
N PRO A 117 17.02 19.35 26.62
CA PRO A 117 17.96 18.65 25.75
C PRO A 117 18.47 17.35 26.42
N PRO A 118 19.02 16.39 25.64
CA PRO A 118 19.64 15.20 26.19
C PRO A 118 20.75 15.58 27.17
N SER A 119 20.77 14.93 28.34
CA SER A 119 21.81 15.21 29.33
C SER A 119 23.20 14.85 28.79
N HIS A 120 24.21 15.63 29.15
CA HIS A 120 25.59 15.39 28.70
C HIS A 120 26.10 13.97 29.04
N SER A 121 25.60 13.35 30.12
CA SER A 121 25.92 11.96 30.47
C SER A 121 25.20 10.92 29.59
N LEU A 122 23.98 11.20 29.12
CA LEU A 122 23.28 10.36 28.14
C LEU A 122 23.92 10.48 26.76
N ASP A 123 24.16 11.71 26.31
CA ASP A 123 24.80 12.02 25.03
C ASP A 123 26.16 11.33 24.90
N LYS A 124 27.08 11.61 25.84
CA LYS A 124 28.43 11.02 25.86
C LYS A 124 28.39 9.49 25.89
N PHE A 125 27.44 8.91 26.64
CA PHE A 125 27.27 7.46 26.71
C PHE A 125 26.86 6.87 25.35
N LEU A 126 25.88 7.48 24.67
CA LEU A 126 25.37 6.98 23.40
C LEU A 126 26.40 7.14 22.27
N HIS A 127 27.10 8.27 22.18
CA HIS A 127 28.20 8.47 21.24
C HIS A 127 29.32 7.44 21.44
N HIS A 128 29.77 7.22 22.68
CA HIS A 128 30.79 6.22 23.00
C HIS A 128 30.32 4.80 22.66
N LEU A 129 29.07 4.46 22.99
CA LEU A 129 28.48 3.15 22.71
C LEU A 129 28.40 2.88 21.20
N VAL A 130 27.93 3.83 20.39
CA VAL A 130 27.87 3.66 18.92
C VAL A 130 29.28 3.54 18.35
N HIS A 131 30.20 4.41 18.73
CA HIS A 131 31.58 4.38 18.24
C HIS A 131 32.28 3.05 18.54
N ASN A 132 32.08 2.48 19.74
CA ASN A 132 32.62 1.17 20.12
C ASN A 132 32.00 -0.01 19.34
N LYS A 133 30.75 0.11 18.88
CA LYS A 133 30.07 -0.94 18.10
C LYS A 133 30.38 -0.85 16.61
N ASN A 134 30.39 0.37 16.05
CA ASN A 134 30.68 0.64 14.66
C ASN A 134 31.13 2.11 14.52
N SER A 135 32.45 2.33 14.49
CA SER A 135 33.06 3.67 14.44
C SER A 135 32.74 4.50 13.19
N ARG A 136 32.11 3.88 12.18
CA ARG A 136 31.65 4.55 10.95
C ARG A 136 30.21 5.08 11.04
N VAL A 137 29.45 4.70 12.07
CA VAL A 137 28.06 5.14 12.24
C VAL A 137 28.02 6.46 13.00
N GLU A 138 27.48 7.48 12.34
CA GLU A 138 27.22 8.78 12.96
C GLU A 138 25.94 8.71 13.82
N LEU A 139 25.95 9.35 14.99
CA LEU A 139 24.76 9.54 15.83
C LEU A 139 24.40 11.02 15.89
N LYS A 140 23.11 11.34 15.72
CA LYS A 140 22.55 12.68 15.74
C LYS A 140 21.30 12.72 16.62
N PHE A 141 21.12 13.81 17.35
CA PHE A 141 19.88 14.13 18.04
C PHE A 141 19.10 15.17 17.24
N ASP A 142 17.93 14.78 16.73
CA ASP A 142 17.00 15.68 16.07
C ASP A 142 16.12 16.31 17.16
N ILE A 143 16.54 17.48 17.66
CA ILE A 143 15.88 18.18 18.78
C ILE A 143 14.56 18.83 18.34
N ASN A 144 13.49 18.58 19.08
CA ASN A 144 12.16 19.11 18.81
C ASN A 144 11.55 19.73 20.08
N HIS A 145 11.25 21.04 20.02
CA HIS A 145 10.69 21.79 21.16
C HIS A 145 9.19 21.55 21.44
N GLN A 146 8.48 20.86 20.54
CA GLN A 146 7.05 20.57 20.68
C GLN A 146 6.87 19.08 20.92
N ASP A 147 6.06 18.69 21.90
CA ASP A 147 5.67 17.29 22.12
C ASP A 147 4.61 16.86 21.10
N SER A 148 5.05 16.28 19.98
CA SER A 148 4.17 15.80 18.90
C SER A 148 4.73 14.55 18.24
N LEU A 149 3.88 13.54 18.00
CA LEU A 149 4.27 12.31 17.30
C LEU A 149 4.71 12.58 15.85
N ASN A 150 4.25 13.68 15.24
CA ASN A 150 4.69 14.13 13.91
C ASN A 150 6.20 14.41 13.83
N ASN A 151 6.88 14.68 14.96
CA ASN A 151 8.31 15.00 14.98
C ASN A 151 9.16 13.91 14.32
N ARG A 152 8.74 12.64 14.38
CA ARG A 152 9.46 11.53 13.75
C ARG A 152 9.53 11.63 12.23
N PHE A 153 8.66 12.42 11.61
CA PHE A 153 8.60 12.55 10.15
C PHE A 153 9.03 13.92 9.64
N LYS A 154 9.69 14.72 10.48
CA LYS A 154 10.32 15.96 10.03
C LYS A 154 11.44 15.69 9.03
N GLU A 155 11.58 16.61 8.09
CA GLU A 155 12.59 16.56 7.04
C GLU A 155 14.01 16.67 7.62
N ILE A 156 14.83 15.66 7.34
CA ILE A 156 16.26 15.64 7.64
C ILE A 156 16.97 16.06 6.34
N LYS A 157 17.43 17.31 6.28
CA LYS A 157 17.91 17.94 5.03
C LYS A 157 19.15 17.27 4.45
N ASP A 158 20.09 16.88 5.31
CA ASP A 158 21.43 16.41 4.92
C ASP A 158 21.58 14.88 5.07
N LEU A 159 20.52 14.12 4.77
CA LEU A 159 20.55 12.66 4.85
C LEU A 159 21.13 12.04 3.58
N ASP A 160 22.38 11.56 3.65
CA ASP A 160 23.11 11.03 2.49
C ASP A 160 22.53 9.70 1.93
N VAL A 161 21.83 8.94 2.77
CA VAL A 161 21.19 7.67 2.41
C VAL A 161 19.73 7.85 2.00
N ASP A 162 19.23 7.05 1.07
CA ASP A 162 17.83 7.13 0.63
C ASP A 162 16.87 6.33 1.49
N ALA A 163 17.37 5.28 2.17
CA ALA A 163 16.59 4.41 3.03
C ALA A 163 16.54 4.91 4.48
N VAL A 164 15.33 5.03 5.02
CA VAL A 164 15.06 5.35 6.42
C VAL A 164 14.38 4.15 7.08
N PHE A 165 15.01 3.56 8.09
CA PHE A 165 14.40 2.56 8.97
C PHE A 165 13.83 3.24 10.21
N SER A 166 12.53 3.50 10.21
CA SER A 166 11.81 4.00 11.38
C SER A 166 11.52 2.87 12.36
N VAL A 167 11.84 3.06 13.64
CA VAL A 167 11.55 2.10 14.71
C VAL A 167 11.17 2.79 16.02
N ASP A 168 10.35 2.14 16.83
CA ASP A 168 10.09 2.56 18.22
C ASP A 168 11.22 2.12 19.16
N ASP A 169 11.56 2.94 20.17
CA ASP A 169 12.59 2.61 21.16
C ASP A 169 12.27 1.39 22.04
N ASP A 170 11.02 0.90 22.04
CA ASP A 170 10.54 -0.26 22.80
C ASP A 170 10.49 -1.59 22.01
N VAL A 171 10.95 -1.64 20.75
CA VAL A 171 10.93 -2.85 19.92
C VAL A 171 12.26 -3.17 19.23
N LEU A 172 12.70 -4.42 19.40
CA LEU A 172 13.85 -4.99 18.71
C LEU A 172 13.43 -6.03 17.64
N PHE A 173 14.00 -5.90 16.45
CA PHE A 173 14.03 -6.95 15.42
C PHE A 173 15.47 -7.41 15.19
N PRO A 174 15.75 -8.73 15.07
CA PRO A 174 17.09 -9.24 14.78
C PRO A 174 17.71 -8.59 13.55
N CYS A 175 19.02 -8.29 13.57
CA CYS A 175 19.69 -7.64 12.45
C CYS A 175 19.59 -8.41 11.13
N SER A 176 19.42 -9.74 11.16
CA SER A 176 19.11 -10.54 9.97
C SER A 176 17.73 -10.24 9.38
N SER A 177 16.72 -10.01 10.22
CA SER A 177 15.39 -9.56 9.79
C SER A 177 15.42 -8.13 9.26
N VAL A 178 16.17 -7.23 9.91
CA VAL A 178 16.37 -5.84 9.45
C VAL A 178 17.08 -5.83 8.08
N LYS A 179 18.14 -6.63 7.91
CA LYS A 179 18.84 -6.79 6.62
C LYS A 179 17.92 -7.32 5.52
N LEU A 180 17.11 -8.35 5.81
CA LEU A 180 16.09 -8.84 4.85
C LEU A 180 15.10 -7.72 4.45
N ALA A 181 14.62 -6.93 5.41
CA ALA A 181 13.68 -5.85 5.11
C ALA A 181 14.33 -4.71 4.31
N PHE A 182 15.60 -4.40 4.55
CA PHE A 182 16.37 -3.47 3.73
C PHE A 182 16.53 -3.99 2.29
N ASP A 183 16.93 -5.26 2.12
CA ASP A 183 17.11 -5.89 0.80
C ASP A 183 15.80 -5.91 -0.01
N VAL A 184 14.68 -6.22 0.64
CA VAL A 184 13.35 -6.14 0.03
C VAL A 184 12.99 -4.69 -0.32
N TRP A 185 13.29 -3.72 0.55
CA TRP A 185 13.07 -2.31 0.27
C TRP A 185 13.87 -1.81 -0.94
N GLN A 186 15.12 -2.25 -1.12
CA GLN A 186 15.93 -1.90 -2.29
C GLN A 186 15.28 -2.32 -3.61
N THR A 187 14.48 -3.40 -3.62
CA THR A 187 13.70 -3.83 -4.79
C THR A 187 12.38 -3.09 -4.99
N ALA A 188 11.85 -2.45 -3.93
CA ALA A 188 10.57 -1.74 -3.91
C ALA A 188 10.66 -0.38 -3.19
N PRO A 189 11.56 0.52 -3.63
CA PRO A 189 11.98 1.70 -2.86
C PRO A 189 10.91 2.80 -2.75
N HIS A 190 9.84 2.70 -3.54
CA HIS A 190 8.72 3.64 -3.54
C HIS A 190 7.58 3.23 -2.61
N THR A 191 7.71 2.12 -1.87
CA THR A 191 6.71 1.72 -0.87
C THR A 191 7.31 1.57 0.53
N MET A 192 6.47 1.34 1.53
CA MET A 192 6.90 0.98 2.88
C MET A 192 7.15 -0.53 2.97
N VAL A 193 8.26 -0.94 3.57
CA VAL A 193 8.59 -2.34 3.80
C VAL A 193 8.81 -2.56 5.30
N GLY A 194 7.96 -3.34 5.96
CA GLY A 194 7.94 -3.38 7.43
C GLY A 194 7.40 -4.66 8.04
N PHE A 195 7.49 -4.73 9.37
CA PHE A 195 7.23 -5.97 10.13
C PHE A 195 5.82 -6.06 10.72
N VAL A 196 5.12 -4.93 10.83
CA VAL A 196 3.87 -4.81 11.59
C VAL A 196 2.69 -4.49 10.65
N PRO A 197 2.11 -5.50 9.96
CA PRO A 197 1.01 -5.28 9.02
C PRO A 197 -0.29 -4.94 9.74
N ARG A 198 -1.12 -4.11 9.11
CA ARG A 198 -2.47 -3.75 9.55
C ARG A 198 -3.42 -3.70 8.36
N LYS A 199 -4.70 -3.95 8.63
CA LYS A 199 -5.75 -3.97 7.61
C LYS A 199 -6.72 -2.83 7.85
N VAL A 200 -7.07 -2.13 6.78
CA VAL A 200 -8.29 -1.31 6.73
C VAL A 200 -9.31 -2.04 5.86
N SER A 201 -10.55 -2.12 6.33
CA SER A 201 -11.66 -2.76 5.61
C SER A 201 -12.85 -1.81 5.53
N VAL A 202 -13.73 -2.00 4.54
CA VAL A 202 -15.03 -1.32 4.52
C VAL A 202 -15.95 -1.94 5.57
N ASP A 203 -16.65 -1.09 6.32
CA ASP A 203 -17.78 -1.48 7.15
C ASP A 203 -19.07 -1.33 6.35
N HIS A 204 -19.60 -2.44 5.86
CA HIS A 204 -20.86 -2.45 5.12
C HIS A 204 -22.09 -2.13 6.00
N SER A 205 -21.98 -2.20 7.33
CA SER A 205 -23.08 -1.89 8.24
C SER A 205 -23.21 -0.40 8.55
N GLN A 206 -22.09 0.33 8.58
CA GLN A 206 -22.05 1.78 8.79
C GLN A 206 -21.94 2.61 7.49
N SER A 207 -21.62 1.98 6.36
CA SER A 207 -21.65 2.65 5.06
C SER A 207 -23.09 2.98 4.65
N GLN A 208 -23.36 4.22 4.25
CA GLN A 208 -24.70 4.71 3.92
C GLN A 208 -24.69 5.48 2.59
N GLY A 209 -25.46 5.00 1.61
CA GLY A 209 -25.48 5.57 0.26
C GLY A 209 -24.07 5.62 -0.34
N ASN A 210 -23.63 6.80 -0.77
CA ASN A 210 -22.30 7.00 -1.34
C ASN A 210 -21.20 7.18 -0.27
N LYS A 211 -21.54 7.24 1.03
CA LYS A 211 -20.57 7.41 2.12
C LYS A 211 -20.07 6.05 2.60
N VAL A 212 -18.85 5.70 2.23
CA VAL A 212 -18.15 4.50 2.70
C VAL A 212 -17.56 4.77 4.08
N TYR A 213 -17.84 3.89 5.05
CA TYR A 213 -17.17 3.87 6.35
C TYR A 213 -16.09 2.78 6.37
N TYR A 214 -14.96 3.06 7.01
CA TYR A 214 -13.81 2.17 7.09
C TYR A 214 -13.52 1.77 8.53
N ILE A 215 -13.10 0.53 8.78
CA ILE A 215 -12.62 0.06 10.09
C ILE A 215 -11.12 -0.22 10.00
N TYR A 216 -10.37 0.30 10.98
CA TYR A 216 -8.99 -0.11 11.22
C TYR A 216 -8.95 -1.42 12.01
N SER A 217 -8.11 -2.37 11.60
CA SER A 217 -8.01 -3.69 12.19
C SER A 217 -6.58 -4.08 12.56
N GLY A 218 -6.45 -4.75 13.71
CA GLY A 218 -5.20 -5.30 14.23
C GLY A 218 -4.71 -6.57 13.52
N TRP A 219 -3.76 -7.24 14.16
CA TRP A 219 -3.12 -8.48 13.66
C TRP A 219 -4.12 -9.58 13.28
N TRP A 220 -5.20 -9.75 14.06
CA TRP A 220 -6.09 -10.91 13.90
C TRP A 220 -6.80 -10.94 12.54
N SER A 221 -7.25 -9.77 12.07
CA SER A 221 -7.86 -9.65 10.74
C SER A 221 -6.86 -9.89 9.60
N VAL A 222 -5.59 -9.51 9.79
CA VAL A 222 -4.51 -9.80 8.82
C VAL A 222 -4.25 -11.30 8.74
N TRP A 223 -4.19 -11.99 9.89
CA TRP A 223 -3.99 -13.44 9.96
C TRP A 223 -5.13 -14.21 9.29
N TRP A 224 -6.38 -13.91 9.64
CA TRP A 224 -7.55 -14.60 9.08
C TRP A 224 -7.72 -14.43 7.57
N THR A 225 -7.47 -13.21 7.07
CA THR A 225 -7.83 -12.85 5.70
C THR A 225 -6.63 -12.84 4.74
N GLY A 226 -5.43 -13.16 5.22
CA GLY A 226 -4.19 -13.14 4.45
C GLY A 226 -3.89 -11.79 3.77
N THR A 227 -4.57 -10.71 4.14
CA THR A 227 -4.55 -9.42 3.46
C THR A 227 -4.33 -8.27 4.43
N TYR A 228 -3.59 -7.27 3.99
CA TYR A 228 -3.28 -6.05 4.72
C TYR A 228 -3.16 -4.89 3.72
N SER A 229 -3.24 -3.66 4.20
CA SER A 229 -3.13 -2.45 3.37
C SER A 229 -2.17 -1.40 3.95
N MET A 230 -1.53 -1.72 5.08
CA MET A 230 -0.61 -0.86 5.82
C MET A 230 0.50 -1.70 6.47
N VAL A 231 1.68 -1.10 6.64
CA VAL A 231 2.69 -1.54 7.61
C VAL A 231 3.05 -0.37 8.50
N LEU A 232 3.07 -0.57 9.82
CA LEU A 232 3.29 0.53 10.76
C LEU A 232 4.77 0.94 10.78
N SER A 233 5.03 2.25 10.78
CA SER A 233 6.36 2.86 10.98
C SER A 233 6.98 2.59 12.36
N LYS A 234 6.28 1.88 13.25
CA LYS A 234 6.82 1.26 14.47
C LYS A 234 8.03 0.36 14.19
N ALA A 235 8.09 -0.25 12.99
CA ALA A 235 9.28 -0.92 12.45
C ALA A 235 9.13 -1.09 10.93
N ALA A 236 9.56 -0.09 10.15
CA ALA A 236 9.47 -0.12 8.68
C ALA A 236 10.54 0.74 8.00
N PHE A 237 10.99 0.28 6.83
CA PHE A 237 11.77 1.02 5.85
C PHE A 237 10.85 1.85 4.94
N PHE A 238 11.28 3.07 4.63
CA PHE A 238 10.71 3.92 3.58
C PHE A 238 11.77 4.89 3.02
N HIS A 239 11.47 5.54 1.89
CA HIS A 239 12.38 6.48 1.24
C HIS A 239 12.42 7.84 1.94
N LYS A 240 13.60 8.46 2.11
CA LYS A 240 13.77 9.77 2.79
C LYS A 240 12.86 10.89 2.26
N LYS A 241 12.53 10.83 0.96
CA LYS A 241 11.58 11.75 0.29
C LYS A 241 10.24 11.87 1.04
N TYR A 242 9.79 10.80 1.71
CA TYR A 242 8.54 10.84 2.46
C TYR A 242 8.63 11.68 3.74
N LEU A 243 9.82 11.89 4.34
CA LEU A 243 10.00 12.87 5.42
C LEU A 243 9.78 14.30 4.91
N ARG A 244 10.36 14.62 3.74
CA ARG A 244 10.18 15.91 3.06
C ARG A 244 8.70 16.17 2.72
N ILE A 245 8.04 15.21 2.08
CA ILE A 245 6.62 15.34 1.70
C ILE A 245 5.74 15.43 2.95
N TYR A 246 5.99 14.61 3.99
CA TYR A 246 5.23 14.68 5.25
C TYR A 246 5.37 16.05 5.93
N THR A 247 6.57 16.64 5.88
CA THR A 247 6.84 17.94 6.52
C THR A 247 6.22 19.11 5.77
N ASN A 248 6.31 19.11 4.44
CA ASN A 248 6.04 20.29 3.62
C ASN A 248 4.70 20.22 2.86
N GLU A 249 4.13 19.03 2.65
CA GLU A 249 2.98 18.79 1.76
C GLU A 249 1.80 18.09 2.46
N MET A 250 1.99 17.51 3.65
CA MET A 250 0.89 16.92 4.42
C MET A 250 -0.14 17.99 4.84
N PRO A 251 -1.45 17.77 4.62
CA PRO A 251 -2.49 18.70 5.06
C PRO A 251 -2.35 19.07 6.56
N PRO A 252 -2.33 20.37 6.93
CA PRO A 252 -2.21 20.80 8.32
C PRO A 252 -3.34 20.26 9.23
N SER A 253 -4.52 20.02 8.65
CA SER A 253 -5.65 19.35 9.30
C SER A 253 -5.32 17.96 9.85
N ILE A 254 -4.46 17.21 9.14
CA ILE A 254 -3.98 15.87 9.55
C ILE A 254 -2.94 15.99 10.67
N THR A 255 -1.90 16.82 10.49
CA THR A 255 -0.80 16.93 11.47
C THR A 255 -1.27 17.55 12.80
N GLN A 256 -2.19 18.52 12.75
CA GLN A 256 -2.86 19.08 13.94
C GLN A 256 -3.73 18.02 14.64
N PHE A 257 -4.49 17.21 13.90
CA PHE A 257 -5.30 16.15 14.48
C PHE A 257 -4.45 15.07 15.16
N ILE A 258 -3.34 14.64 14.54
CA ILE A 258 -2.36 13.72 15.14
C ILE A 258 -1.76 14.30 16.43
N THR A 259 -1.42 15.59 16.43
CA THR A 259 -0.88 16.28 17.61
C THR A 259 -1.92 16.31 18.75
N LYS A 260 -3.18 16.64 18.44
CA LYS A 260 -4.28 16.69 19.42
C LYS A 260 -4.64 15.31 19.97
N ASN A 261 -4.75 14.30 19.11
CA ASN A 261 -5.20 12.95 19.48
C ASN A 261 -4.06 12.03 19.97
N ARG A 262 -2.80 12.46 19.81
CA ARG A 262 -1.58 11.71 20.17
C ARG A 262 -1.58 10.27 19.66
N ASN A 263 -1.94 10.09 18.38
CA ASN A 263 -1.99 8.80 17.70
C ASN A 263 -1.97 9.02 16.17
N CYS A 264 -1.81 7.94 15.42
CA CYS A 264 -2.05 7.85 13.98
C CYS A 264 -1.05 8.56 13.05
N GLU A 265 0.12 8.96 13.54
CA GLU A 265 1.23 9.41 12.70
C GLU A 265 1.67 8.32 11.71
N ASP A 266 1.67 7.07 12.16
CA ASP A 266 2.01 5.87 11.37
C ASP A 266 0.96 5.55 10.30
N ILE A 267 -0.32 5.82 10.61
CA ILE A 267 -1.42 5.77 9.65
C ILE A 267 -1.25 6.85 8.59
N ALA A 268 -0.96 8.09 8.99
CA ALA A 268 -0.76 9.20 8.06
C ALA A 268 0.45 8.98 7.14
N MET A 269 1.55 8.42 7.66
CA MET A 269 2.70 8.03 6.81
C MET A 269 2.31 6.92 5.82
N SER A 270 1.54 5.91 6.24
CA SER A 270 1.04 4.86 5.33
C SER A 270 0.14 5.44 4.22
N PHE A 271 -0.76 6.36 4.57
CA PHE A 271 -1.61 7.08 3.61
C PHE A 271 -0.77 7.90 2.63
N LEU A 272 0.21 8.66 3.13
CA LEU A 272 1.11 9.47 2.31
C LEU A 272 1.87 8.64 1.28
N VAL A 273 2.52 7.56 1.73
CA VAL A 273 3.31 6.70 0.84
C VAL A 273 2.42 6.04 -0.21
N ALA A 274 1.26 5.52 0.18
CA ALA A 274 0.33 4.90 -0.75
C ALA A 274 -0.24 5.91 -1.77
N ASN A 275 -0.58 7.13 -1.34
CA ASN A 275 -1.08 8.20 -2.20
C ASN A 275 -0.04 8.66 -3.24
N VAL A 276 1.22 8.80 -2.82
CA VAL A 276 2.32 9.26 -3.69
C VAL A 276 2.84 8.15 -4.62
N SER A 277 2.74 6.88 -4.24
CA SER A 277 3.29 5.75 -5.01
C SER A 277 2.26 4.97 -5.83
N GLY A 278 0.98 5.00 -5.44
CA GLY A 278 -0.04 4.07 -5.95
C GLY A 278 0.22 2.60 -5.60
N ALA A 279 1.20 2.30 -4.73
CA ALA A 279 1.68 0.95 -4.46
C ALA A 279 1.31 0.44 -3.06
N PRO A 280 1.03 -0.87 -2.90
CA PRO A 280 0.83 -1.45 -1.59
C PRO A 280 2.15 -1.58 -0.81
N PRO A 281 2.10 -1.62 0.54
CA PRO A 281 3.27 -1.90 1.39
C PRO A 281 3.69 -3.38 1.30
N ILE A 282 4.93 -3.70 1.72
CA ILE A 282 5.42 -5.09 1.78
C ILE A 282 5.65 -5.50 3.24
N TRP A 283 5.05 -6.63 3.63
CA TRP A 283 5.27 -7.25 4.93
C TRP A 283 6.49 -8.18 4.91
N VAL A 284 7.39 -8.00 5.86
CA VAL A 284 8.53 -8.89 6.12
C VAL A 284 8.29 -9.68 7.40
N LYS A 285 8.49 -11.00 7.37
CA LYS A 285 8.45 -11.84 8.58
C LYS A 285 9.73 -11.61 9.39
N GLY A 286 9.59 -11.01 10.58
CA GLY A 286 10.65 -10.90 11.58
C GLY A 286 10.13 -11.31 12.96
N LYS A 287 11.01 -11.81 13.82
CA LYS A 287 10.67 -12.06 15.22
C LYS A 287 10.73 -10.73 15.98
N ILE A 288 9.59 -10.30 16.51
CA ILE A 288 9.49 -9.10 17.34
C ILE A 288 9.91 -9.43 18.78
N TYR A 289 10.65 -8.50 19.40
CA TYR A 289 10.94 -8.49 20.83
C TYR A 289 10.48 -7.15 21.39
N GLU A 290 9.34 -7.14 22.07
CA GLU A 290 8.85 -5.96 22.78
C GLU A 290 9.57 -5.89 24.14
N ILE A 291 10.37 -4.84 24.34
CA ILE A 291 11.19 -4.64 25.53
C ILE A 291 10.62 -3.58 26.50
N GLY A 292 9.59 -2.84 26.05
CA GLY A 292 8.78 -1.97 26.91
C GLY A 292 7.57 -2.69 27.48
N SER A 293 7.10 -2.27 28.66
CA SER A 293 5.98 -2.90 29.37
C SER A 293 4.61 -2.27 29.10
N THR A 294 4.54 -0.99 28.74
CA THR A 294 3.30 -0.25 28.44
C THR A 294 3.53 0.84 27.39
N GLY A 295 2.48 1.19 26.63
CA GLY A 295 2.56 2.21 25.57
C GLY A 295 1.18 2.73 25.15
N ILE A 296 1.14 3.64 24.17
CA ILE A 296 -0.12 4.27 23.69
C ILE A 296 -1.12 3.22 23.13
N SER A 297 -0.61 2.09 22.65
CA SER A 297 -1.37 0.93 22.17
C SER A 297 -2.08 0.12 23.26
N SER A 298 -1.66 0.20 24.52
CA SER A 298 -2.31 -0.49 25.65
C SER A 298 -3.43 0.31 26.31
N LEU A 299 -3.75 1.51 25.80
CA LEU A 299 -4.87 2.31 26.27
C LEU A 299 -6.20 1.82 25.65
N GLY A 300 -7.27 1.79 26.44
CA GLY A 300 -8.61 1.52 25.93
C GLY A 300 -9.04 2.51 24.85
N GLY A 301 -9.82 2.06 23.86
CA GLY A 301 -10.26 2.88 22.73
C GLY A 301 -9.23 3.04 21.60
N HIS A 302 -8.12 2.28 21.60
CA HIS A 302 -7.04 2.49 20.63
C HIS A 302 -7.43 2.13 19.18
N ILE A 303 -8.26 1.09 18.97
CA ILE A 303 -8.72 0.67 17.63
C ILE A 303 -9.76 1.65 17.09
N GLU A 304 -10.60 2.17 17.96
CA GLU A 304 -11.67 3.13 17.71
C GLU A 304 -11.06 4.48 17.31
N ARG A 305 -10.08 4.98 18.07
CA ARG A 305 -9.30 6.19 17.71
C ARG A 305 -8.59 6.03 16.37
N ARG A 306 -7.97 4.87 16.10
CA ARG A 306 -7.34 4.61 14.80
C ARG A 306 -8.35 4.50 13.65
N THR A 307 -9.55 4.01 13.93
CA THR A 307 -10.67 3.99 12.97
C THR A 307 -11.16 5.41 12.66
N GLU A 308 -11.26 6.28 13.67
CA GLU A 308 -11.53 7.72 13.47
C GLU A 308 -10.47 8.36 12.56
N CYS A 309 -9.18 8.11 12.84
CA CYS A 309 -8.08 8.60 12.01
C CYS A 309 -8.18 8.15 10.55
N VAL A 310 -8.45 6.87 10.29
CA VAL A 310 -8.62 6.34 8.93
C VAL A 310 -9.74 7.08 8.18
N ASN A 311 -10.94 7.19 8.78
CA ASN A 311 -12.07 7.86 8.12
C ASN A 311 -11.82 9.36 7.92
N ARG A 312 -11.14 10.02 8.86
CA ARG A 312 -10.75 11.42 8.71
C ARG A 312 -9.74 11.60 7.57
N PHE A 313 -8.69 10.79 7.54
CA PHE A 313 -7.66 10.91 6.50
C PHE A 313 -8.21 10.57 5.11
N VAL A 314 -9.14 9.62 4.99
CA VAL A 314 -9.86 9.38 3.72
C VAL A 314 -10.57 10.64 3.21
N ALA A 315 -11.22 11.41 4.10
CA ALA A 315 -11.90 12.64 3.71
C ALA A 315 -10.89 13.73 3.27
N GLU A 316 -9.79 13.89 4.00
CA GLU A 316 -8.75 14.90 3.72
C GLU A 316 -7.93 14.57 2.44
N PHE A 317 -7.70 13.29 2.15
CA PHE A 317 -7.08 12.82 0.90
C PHE A 317 -8.06 12.71 -0.28
N GLY A 318 -9.36 12.95 -0.08
CA GLY A 318 -10.40 12.85 -1.11
C GLY A 318 -10.75 11.43 -1.56
N GLY A 319 -10.26 10.40 -0.87
CA GLY A 319 -10.43 8.99 -1.22
C GLY A 319 -9.61 8.07 -0.32
N MET A 320 -9.69 6.76 -0.54
CA MET A 320 -8.85 5.78 0.14
C MET A 320 -7.57 5.53 -0.68
N PRO A 321 -6.38 6.02 -0.26
CA PRO A 321 -5.14 5.77 -0.99
C PRO A 321 -4.54 4.39 -0.70
N LEU A 322 -4.93 3.73 0.40
CA LEU A 322 -4.32 2.48 0.84
C LEU A 322 -4.67 1.31 -0.10
N VAL A 323 -3.64 0.69 -0.67
CA VAL A 323 -3.78 -0.47 -1.57
C VAL A 323 -3.64 -1.77 -0.78
N SER A 324 -4.60 -2.68 -0.96
CA SER A 324 -4.61 -4.00 -0.32
C SER A 324 -3.63 -4.98 -1.00
N THR A 325 -3.04 -5.88 -0.23
CA THR A 325 -2.04 -6.86 -0.70
C THR A 325 -1.97 -8.10 0.22
N SER A 326 -1.36 -9.16 -0.30
CA SER A 326 -0.99 -10.38 0.44
C SER A 326 0.51 -10.70 0.35
N VAL A 327 1.32 -9.83 -0.26
CA VAL A 327 2.76 -10.07 -0.45
C VAL A 327 3.46 -10.22 0.90
N LYS A 328 4.33 -11.22 1.05
CA LYS A 328 5.07 -11.46 2.29
C LYS A 328 6.47 -11.98 1.99
N ALA A 329 7.48 -11.24 2.40
CA ALA A 329 8.87 -11.67 2.34
C ALA A 329 9.26 -12.47 3.60
N ILE A 330 9.97 -13.58 3.41
CA ILE A 330 10.46 -14.46 4.47
C ILE A 330 11.89 -14.91 4.14
N ASP A 331 12.74 -15.10 5.16
CA ASP A 331 14.00 -15.81 5.00
C ASP A 331 13.71 -17.33 5.02
N SER A 332 13.86 -17.99 3.87
CA SER A 332 13.59 -19.42 3.72
C SER A 332 14.51 -20.30 4.57
N ARG A 333 15.71 -19.82 4.94
CA ARG A 333 16.68 -20.59 5.75
C ARG A 333 16.19 -20.83 7.18
N GLY A 334 15.29 -19.98 7.68
CA GLY A 334 14.73 -20.03 9.03
C GLY A 334 13.29 -20.50 9.11
N VAL A 335 12.73 -21.07 8.03
CA VAL A 335 11.31 -21.48 7.96
C VAL A 335 11.20 -22.86 7.34
N TRP A 336 10.68 -23.83 8.11
CA TRP A 336 10.13 -25.05 7.54
C TRP A 336 8.83 -24.71 6.79
N PHE A 337 8.78 -25.10 5.51
CA PHE A 337 7.54 -25.24 4.74
C PHE A 337 6.63 -26.29 5.42
N TRP A 338 5.29 -26.21 5.41
CA TRP A 338 4.36 -25.29 4.73
C TRP A 338 3.38 -24.66 5.73
#